data_AF-A0A8D7ALW4-F1
#
_entry.id   AF-A0A8D7ALW4-F1
#
_cell.length_a   1.000
_cell.length_b   1.000
_cell.length_c   1.000
_cell.angle_alpha   90.00
_cell.angle_beta   90.00
_cell.angle_gamma   90.00
#
_symmetry.space_group_name_H-M   'P 1'
#
loop_
_entity.id
_entity.type
_entity.pdbx_description
1 polymer ?
#
loop_
_entity_poly.entity_id
_entity_poly.type
_entity_poly.pdbx_seq_one_letter_code
_entity_poly.pdbx_strand_id
1 'polypeptide(L)' 'MKYVLVTGGVVSGLGKGVTASSIGVVLKACGLRVTSIKIG' A
#
# COMPACT_ATOMS: atom_id res chain seq x y z
N MET A 1 11.14 -10.62 -6.36
CA MET A 1 10.56 -9.56 -5.51
C MET A 1 9.43 -8.90 -6.27
N LYS A 2 8.31 -8.58 -5.63
CA LYS A 2 7.13 -7.95 -6.25
C LYS A 2 6.85 -6.64 -5.53
N TYR A 3 6.44 -5.61 -6.27
CA TYR A 3 6.17 -4.28 -5.74
C TYR A 3 4.75 -3.85 -6.11
N VAL A 4 4.05 -3.26 -5.15
CA VAL A 4 2.73 -2.65 -5.36
C VAL A 4 2.89 -1.16 -5.09
N LEU A 5 2.81 -0.35 -6.15
CA LEU A 5 2.89 1.10 -6.05
C LEU A 5 1.48 1.68 -5.99
N VAL A 6 1.16 2.36 -4.89
CA VAL A 6 -0.11 3.09 -4.75
C VAL A 6 0.14 4.55 -5.11
N THR A 7 -0.05 4.88 -6.39
CA THR A 7 -0.07 6.26 -6.87
C THR A 7 -1.43 6.89 -6.57
N GLY A 8 -1.45 8.19 -6.23
CA GLY A 8 -2.70 8.91 -5.99
C GLY A 8 -3.09 9.84 -7.15
N GLY A 9 -4.39 10.08 -7.28
CA GLY A 9 -4.94 11.14 -8.13
C GLY A 9 -4.86 12.55 -7.50
N VAL A 10 -5.55 13.50 -8.13
CA VAL A 10 -5.59 14.96 -7.89
C VAL A 10 -5.53 15.47 -6.43
N VAL A 11 -5.99 14.69 -5.44
CA VAL A 11 -5.99 15.10 -4.03
C VAL A 11 -5.04 14.24 -3.21
N SER A 12 -4.11 14.90 -2.50
CA SER A 12 -3.02 14.20 -1.81
C SER A 12 -3.40 13.46 -0.53
N GLY A 13 -4.60 13.70 0.02
CA GLY A 13 -5.02 13.19 1.34
C GLY A 13 -6.14 12.15 1.35
N LEU A 14 -6.78 11.84 0.22
CA LEU A 14 -7.94 10.95 0.22
C LEU A 14 -7.51 9.51 -0.10
N GLY A 15 -7.57 8.64 0.91
CA GLY A 15 -7.59 7.18 0.73
C GLY A 15 -6.27 6.47 0.40
N LYS A 16 -5.24 7.15 -0.13
CA LYS A 16 -3.98 6.49 -0.56
C LYS A 16 -3.33 5.62 0.52
N GLY A 17 -3.26 6.13 1.75
CA GLY A 17 -2.68 5.42 2.88
C GLY A 17 -3.55 4.25 3.35
N VAL A 18 -4.88 4.42 3.32
CA VAL A 18 -5.84 3.38 3.71
C VAL A 18 -5.78 2.22 2.72
N THR A 19 -5.80 2.51 1.41
CA THR A 19 -5.70 1.49 0.35
C THR A 19 -4.38 0.73 0.45
N ALA A 20 -3.25 1.43 0.61
CA ALA A 20 -1.94 0.78 0.77
C ALA A 20 -1.88 -0.13 2.01
N SER A 21 -2.47 0.32 3.13
CA SER A 21 -2.53 -0.46 4.38
C SER A 21 -3.42 -1.70 4.23
N SER A 22 -4.61 -1.57 3.66
CA SER A 22 -5.54 -2.69 3.43
C SER A 22 -4.91 -3.77 2.53
N ILE A 23 -4.21 -3.39 1.46
CA ILE A 23 -3.51 -4.34 0.60
C ILE A 23 -2.38 -5.06 1.37
N GLY A 24 -1.63 -4.34 2.19
CA GLY A 24 -0.60 -4.92 3.05
C GLY A 24 -1.16 -5.96 4.03
N VAL A 25 -2.31 -5.69 4.65
CA VAL A 25 -2.98 -6.62 5.58
C VAL A 25 -3.41 -7.91 4.87
N VAL A 26 -4.02 -7.80 3.69
CA VAL A 26 -4.45 -8.98 2.91
C VAL A 26 -3.25 -9.84 2.51
N LEU A 27 -2.19 -9.23 1.98
CA LEU A 27 -0.99 -9.95 1.58
C LEU A 27 -0.29 -10.61 2.79
N LYS A 28 -0.29 -9.95 3.95
CA LYS A 28 0.24 -10.51 5.19
C LYS A 28 -0.60 -11.70 5.68
N ALA A 29 -1.93 -11.63 5.55
CA ALA A 29 -2.83 -12.74 5.84
C ALA A 29 -2.60 -13.94 4.90
N CYS A 30 -2.17 -13.71 3.66
CA CYS A 30 -1.73 -14.75 2.73
C CYS A 30 -0.33 -15.34 3.04
N GLY A 31 0.29 -14.97 4.17
CA GLY A 31 1.61 -15.47 4.59
C GLY A 31 2.79 -14.83 3.86
N LEU A 32 2.56 -13.74 3.10
CA LEU A 32 3.62 -13.04 2.38
C LEU A 32 4.29 -12.00 3.29
N ARG A 33 5.63 -11.93 3.24
CA ARG A 33 6.36 -10.80 3.85
C ARG A 33 6.14 -9.55 3.01
N VAL A 34 5.39 -8.60 3.57
CA VAL A 34 5.17 -7.27 3.00
C VAL A 34 5.92 -6.20 3.77
N THR A 35 6.38 -5.20 3.04
CA THR A 35 7.05 -4.00 3.58
C THR A 35 6.41 -2.78 2.95
N SER A 36 6.11 -1.77 3.76
CA SER A 36 5.55 -0.50 3.32
C SER A 36 6.66 0.54 3.16
N ILE A 37 6.75 1.14 1.97
CA ILE A 37 7.70 2.21 1.66
C ILE A 37 6.86 3.42 1.25
N LYS A 38 6.92 4.50 2.04
CA LYS A 38 6.27 5.76 1.72
C LYS A 38 7.29 6.68 1.06
N ILE A 39 7.02 7.06 -0.18
CA ILE A 39 7.75 8.14 -0.86
C ILE A 39 7.07 9.46 -0.46
N GLY A 40 7.86 10.38 0.08
CA GLY A 40 7.44 11.74 0.44
C GLY A 40 7.48 12.67 -0.77
#